data_AF-A0A836RVD8-F1
#
_entry.id   AF-A0A836RVD8-F1
#
_cell.length_a   1.000
_cell.length_b   1.000
_cell.length_c   1.000
_cell.angle_alpha   90.00
_cell.angle_beta   90.00
_cell.angle_gamma   90.00
#
_symmetry.space_group_name_H-M   'P 1'
#
loop_
_entity.id
_entity.type
_entity.pdbx_description
1 polymer ?
#
loop_
_entity_poly.entity_id
_entity_poly.type
_entity_poly.pdbx_seq_one_letter_code
_entity_poly.pdbx_strand_id
1 'polypeptide(L)' 'MTTRGLTPSQAAVLLAVHRGIDTVDALAKALRVSREVVEGIVEELKAAGLLEEYRSGLILKRRRLRL' A
#
# COMPACT_ATOMS: atom_id res chain seq x y z
N MET A 1 -8.53 18.19 -10.57
CA MET A 1 -8.21 16.85 -11.10
C MET A 1 -6.78 16.87 -11.61
N THR A 2 -5.80 16.55 -10.78
CA THR A 2 -4.39 16.46 -11.20
C THR A 2 -4.09 15.03 -11.60
N THR A 3 -3.99 14.78 -12.90
CA THR A 3 -3.43 13.56 -13.49
C THR A 3 -1.90 13.53 -13.29
N ARG A 4 -1.43 13.65 -12.05
CA ARG A 4 -0.07 13.22 -11.73
C ARG A 4 -0.13 11.71 -11.64
N GLY A 5 0.49 11.03 -12.60
CA GLY A 5 0.62 9.57 -12.57
C GLY A 5 1.25 9.09 -11.26
N LEU A 6 1.11 7.80 -10.98
CA LEU A 6 1.68 7.17 -9.80
C LEU A 6 3.16 7.51 -9.65
N THR A 7 3.57 7.91 -8.45
CA THR A 7 5.00 8.02 -8.15
C THR A 7 5.65 6.63 -8.20
N PRO A 8 6.97 6.54 -8.46
CA PRO A 8 7.68 5.26 -8.43
C PRO A 8 7.45 4.48 -7.13
N SER A 9 7.41 5.18 -5.99
CA SER A 9 7.17 4.59 -4.67
C SER A 9 5.74 4.05 -4.54
N GLN A 10 4.74 4.80 -5.03
CA GLN A 10 3.34 4.34 -5.05
C GLN A 10 3.16 3.11 -5.94
N ALA A 11 3.78 3.10 -7.14
CA ALA A 11 3.76 1.95 -8.04
C ALA A 11 4.43 0.71 -7.41
N ALA A 12 5.55 0.90 -6.69
CA ALA A 12 6.24 -0.18 -6.00
C ALA A 12 5.38 -0.79 -4.87
N VAL A 13 4.66 0.04 -4.10
CA VAL A 13 3.70 -0.44 -3.09
C VAL A 13 2.56 -1.23 -3.74
N LEU A 14 1.96 -0.72 -4.81
CA LEU A 14 0.87 -1.42 -5.52
C LEU A 14 1.34 -2.77 -6.09
N LEU A 15 2.55 -2.84 -6.67
CA LEU A 15 3.13 -4.08 -7.17
C LEU A 15 3.40 -5.09 -6.04
N ALA A 16 3.90 -4.62 -4.91
CA ALA A 16 4.14 -5.48 -3.74
C ALA A 16 2.82 -6.04 -3.18
N VAL A 17 1.79 -5.21 -3.06
CA VAL A 17 0.44 -5.65 -2.66
C VAL A 17 -0.13 -6.64 -3.68
N HIS A 18 0.04 -6.40 -4.98
CA HIS A 18 -0.38 -7.34 -6.03
C HIS A 18 0.30 -8.72 -5.89
N ARG A 19 1.54 -8.74 -5.40
CA ARG A 19 2.29 -9.98 -5.10
C ARG A 19 1.95 -10.61 -3.74
N GLY A 20 0.96 -10.08 -3.03
CA GLY A 20 0.51 -10.60 -1.72
C GLY A 20 1.28 -10.05 -0.52
N ILE A 21 2.11 -9.02 -0.70
CA ILE A 21 2.78 -8.31 0.40
C ILE A 21 1.87 -7.17 0.84
N ASP A 22 0.96 -7.47 1.77
CA ASP A 22 -0.18 -6.58 2.11
C ASP A 22 -0.12 -6.00 3.53
N THR A 23 0.92 -6.34 4.30
CA THR A 23 1.19 -5.76 5.63
C THR A 23 2.21 -4.63 5.53
N VAL A 24 2.09 -3.62 6.43
CA VAL A 24 3.00 -2.46 6.40
C VAL A 24 4.43 -2.90 6.65
N ASP A 25 4.65 -3.79 7.63
CA ASP A 25 5.98 -4.27 7.97
C ASP A 25 6.63 -5.06 6.83
N ALA A 26 5.87 -5.89 6.12
CA ALA A 26 6.39 -6.63 4.98
C ALA A 26 6.68 -5.71 3.78
N LEU A 27 5.84 -4.70 3.55
CA LEU A 27 6.09 -3.66 2.55
C LEU A 27 7.35 -2.85 2.88
N ALA A 28 7.52 -2.40 4.12
CA ALA A 28 8.68 -1.66 4.58
C ALA A 28 9.97 -2.47 4.39
N LYS A 29 9.92 -3.76 4.73
CA LYS A 29 11.04 -4.69 4.52
C LYS A 29 11.34 -4.92 3.04
N ALA A 30 10.32 -5.15 2.21
CA ALA A 30 10.48 -5.41 0.79
C ALA A 30 11.02 -4.17 0.03
N LEU A 31 10.59 -2.98 0.43
CA LEU A 31 10.97 -1.72 -0.20
C LEU A 31 12.19 -1.06 0.46
N ARG A 32 12.71 -1.63 1.57
CA ARG A 32 13.84 -1.12 2.37
C ARG A 32 13.68 0.33 2.80
N VAL A 33 12.45 0.70 3.18
CA VAL A 33 12.08 2.03 3.69
C VAL A 33 11.52 1.93 5.11
N SER A 34 11.40 3.07 5.79
CA SER A 34 10.76 3.09 7.11
C SER A 34 9.27 2.78 7.02
N ARG A 35 8.73 2.27 8.11
CA ARG A 35 7.30 1.98 8.25
C ARG A 35 6.45 3.23 8.01
N GLU A 36 6.87 4.37 8.56
CA GLU A 36 6.19 5.66 8.42
C GLU A 36 6.03 6.08 6.96
N VAL A 37 7.07 5.87 6.13
CA VAL A 37 7.02 6.16 4.70
C VAL A 37 5.99 5.28 4.00
N VAL A 38 5.95 4.00 4.33
CA VAL A 38 4.94 3.08 3.78
C VAL A 38 3.53 3.46 4.21
N GLU A 39 3.33 3.81 5.47
CA GLU A 39 2.03 4.26 5.97
C GLU A 39 1.54 5.51 5.25
N GLY A 40 2.42 6.49 5.03
CA GLY A 40 2.10 7.67 4.22
C GLY A 40 1.68 7.32 2.79
N ILE A 41 2.46 6.47 2.10
CA ILE A 41 2.14 6.04 0.72
C ILE A 41 0.83 5.25 0.68
N VAL A 42 0.58 4.38 1.64
CA VAL A 42 -0.65 3.59 1.71
C VAL A 42 -1.87 4.49 1.94
N GLU A 43 -1.77 5.51 2.80
CA GLU A 43 -2.85 6.48 3.00
C GLU A 43 -3.12 7.31 1.74
N GLU A 44 -2.08 7.75 1.02
CA GLU A 44 -2.25 8.42 -0.28
C GLU A 44 -2.96 7.51 -1.30
N LEU A 45 -2.55 6.25 -1.40
CA LEU A 45 -3.15 5.27 -2.31
C LEU A 45 -4.60 4.92 -1.94
N LYS A 46 -4.93 4.91 -0.64
CA LYS A 46 -6.30 4.76 -0.15
C LYS A 46 -7.16 5.98 -0.50
N ALA A 47 -6.63 7.19 -0.30
CA ALA A 47 -7.31 8.43 -0.67
C ALA A 47 -7.56 8.52 -2.19
N ALA A 48 -6.66 7.93 -3.00
CA ALA A 48 -6.82 7.79 -4.44
C ALA A 48 -7.77 6.66 -4.86
N GLY A 49 -8.29 5.86 -3.92
CA GLY A 49 -9.20 4.74 -4.19
C GLY A 49 -8.53 3.49 -4.78
N LEU A 50 -7.19 3.40 -4.76
CA LEU A 50 -6.42 2.31 -5.37
C LEU A 50 -6.16 1.13 -4.41
N LEU A 51 -6.22 1.38 -3.10
CA LEU A 51 -6.10 0.37 -2.06
C LEU A 51 -7.30 0.42 -1.12
N GLU A 52 -7.79 -0.75 -0.72
CA GLU A 52 -8.71 -0.89 0.40
C GLU A 52 -8.04 -1.66 1.54
N GLU A 53 -8.25 -1.19 2.77
CA GLU A 53 -7.83 -1.91 3.98
C GLU A 53 -8.97 -2.83 4.43
N TYR A 54 -8.73 -4.14 4.44
CA TYR A 54 -9.60 -5.13 5.04
C TYR A 54 -8.95 -5.70 6.30
N ARG A 55 -9.70 -5.69 7.42
CA ARG A 55 -9.28 -6.44 8.62
C ARG A 55 -9.57 -7.92 8.38
N SER A 56 -8.54 -8.75 8.43
CA SER A 56 -8.70 -10.19 8.38
C SER A 56 -8.65 -10.76 9.80
N GLY A 57 -9.82 -11.18 10.30
CA GLY A 57 -10.09 -12.20 11.34
C GLY A 57 -9.41 -12.17 12.72
N LEU A 58 -8.13 -11.84 12.82
CA LEU A 58 -7.33 -11.85 14.05
C LEU A 58 -6.32 -10.70 13.98
N ILE A 59 -6.76 -9.47 14.27
CA ILE A 59 -5.91 -8.28 14.52
C ILE A 59 -5.03 -7.79 13.33
N LEU A 60 -4.86 -8.55 12.25
CA LEU A 60 -4.05 -8.16 11.09
C LEU A 60 -4.85 -7.36 10.05
N LYS A 61 -4.40 -6.12 9.81
CA LYS A 61 -4.84 -5.27 8.70
C LYS A 61 -4.17 -5.73 7.41
N ARG A 62 -4.96 -6.18 6.43
CA ARG A 62 -4.53 -6.56 5.08
C ARG A 62 -5.03 -5.54 4.07
N ARG A 63 -4.34 -5.35 2.94
CA ARG A 63 -4.78 -4.45 1.85
C ARG A 63 -4.98 -5.21 0.56
N ARG A 64 -6.03 -4.88 -0.18
CA ARG A 64 -6.33 -5.45 -1.51
C ARG A 64 -6.52 -4.34 -2.52
N LEU A 65 -6.11 -4.61 -3.77
CA LEU A 65 -6.36 -3.72 -4.90
C LEU A 65 -7.86 -3.66 -5.18
N ARG A 66 -8.37 -2.44 -5.37
CA ARG A 66 -9.70 -2.20 -5.91
C ARG A 66 -9.53 -1.97 -7.42
N LEU A 67 -9.71 -3.03 -8.20
CA LEU A 67 -9.85 -2.96 -9.65
C LEU A 67 -11.34 -2.82 -9.98
#